data_AF-A0A6V8K291-F1
#
_entry.id   AF-A0A6V8K291-F1
#
_cell.length_a   1.000
_cell.length_b   1.000
_cell.length_c   1.000
_cell.angle_alpha   90.00
_cell.angle_beta   90.00
_cell.angle_gamma   90.00
#
_symmetry.space_group_name_H-M   'P 1'
#
loop_
_entity.id
_entity.type
_entity.pdbx_description
1 polymer ?
#
loop_
_entity_poly.entity_id
_entity_poly.type
_entity_poly.pdbx_seq_one_letter_code
_entity_poly.pdbx_strand_id
1 'polypeptide(L)' 'MEMDPERRRKLMELARVHDEWQARYGIDDADFTPDGSDSERRRTPTPDQVWELERRTRVVLGQDPDTGRYPE' A
#
# COMPACT_ATOMS: atom_id res chain seq x y z
N MET A 1 19.33 -5.16 16.28
CA MET A 1 19.39 -3.88 15.56
C MET A 1 18.11 -3.15 15.85
N GLU A 2 18.19 -1.98 16.48
CA GLU A 2 17.02 -1.12 16.69
C GLU A 2 16.71 -0.43 15.36
N MET A 3 15.44 -0.46 14.97
CA MET A 3 14.99 0.15 13.72
C MET A 3 14.88 1.66 13.92
N ASP A 4 15.44 2.44 13.01
CA ASP A 4 15.37 3.90 13.02
C ASP A 4 13.91 4.40 13.24
N PRO A 5 13.68 5.38 14.13
CA PRO A 5 12.34 5.83 14.50
C PRO A 5 11.56 6.45 13.32
N GLU A 6 12.23 7.12 12.39
CA GLU A 6 11.57 7.66 11.19
C GLU A 6 11.16 6.54 10.25
N ARG A 7 12.05 5.55 10.07
CA ARG A 7 11.72 4.33 9.33
C ARG A 7 10.52 3.60 9.94
N ARG A 8 10.44 3.52 11.28
CA ARG A 8 9.31 2.92 11.99
C ARG A 8 8.01 3.67 11.71
N ARG A 9 8.05 5.00 11.81
CA ARG A 9 6.90 5.86 11.54
C ARG A 9 6.40 5.67 10.10
N LYS A 10 7.30 5.70 9.12
CA LYS A 10 6.94 5.48 7.71
C LYS A 10 6.30 4.12 7.49
N LEU A 11 6.82 3.05 8.09
CA LEU A 11 6.21 1.71 7.96
C LEU A 11 4.80 1.64 8.55
N MET A 12 4.56 2.28 9.70
CA MET A 12 3.21 2.34 10.28
C MET A 12 2.23 3.12 9.40
N GLU A 13 2.70 4.22 8.80
CA GLU A 13 1.89 5.05 7.91
C GLU A 13 1.57 4.32 6.59
N LEU A 14 2.54 3.59 6.02
CA LEU A 14 2.34 2.73 4.86
C LEU A 14 1.31 1.63 5.11
N ALA A 15 1.42 0.95 6.26
CA ALA A 15 0.44 -0.08 6.65
C ALA A 15 -0.97 0.50 6.75
N ARG A 16 -1.12 1.70 7.31
CA ARG A 16 -2.41 2.39 7.39
C ARG A 16 -2.95 2.78 6.02
N VAL A 17 -2.11 3.33 5.14
CA VAL A 17 -2.53 3.72 3.78
C VAL A 17 -3.05 2.51 3.00
N HIS A 18 -2.36 1.36 3.13
CA HIS A 18 -2.76 0.12 2.49
C HIS A 18 -4.07 -0.43 3.06
N ASP A 19 -4.23 -0.50 4.39
CA ASP A 19 -5.48 -0.92 5.05
C ASP A 19 -6.69 -0.06 4.64
N GLU A 20 -6.54 1.27 4.66
CA GLU A 20 -7.60 2.19 4.23
C GLU A 20 -7.96 2.00 2.74
N TRP A 21 -6.97 1.73 1.89
CA TRP A 21 -7.20 1.47 0.46
C TRP A 21 -7.91 0.13 0.24
N GLN A 22 -7.48 -0.92 0.93
CA GLN A 22 -8.13 -2.24 0.87
C GLN A 22 -9.57 -2.17 1.34
N ALA A 23 -9.83 -1.54 2.49
CA ALA A 23 -11.17 -1.38 3.03
C ALA A 23 -12.06 -0.57 2.09
N ARG A 24 -11.53 0.48 1.47
CA ARG A 24 -12.26 1.33 0.52
C ARG A 24 -12.71 0.56 -0.73
N TYR A 25 -11.84 -0.29 -1.27
CA TYR A 25 -12.12 -1.00 -2.51
C TYR A 25 -12.56 -2.45 -2.30
N GLY A 26 -12.61 -2.94 -1.06
CA GLY A 26 -12.88 -4.35 -0.76
C GLY A 26 -11.92 -5.28 -1.47
N ILE A 27 -10.61 -4.98 -1.42
CA ILE A 27 -9.56 -5.75 -2.08
C ILE A 27 -8.99 -6.76 -1.08
N ASP A 28 -8.98 -8.03 -1.49
CA ASP A 28 -8.29 -9.12 -0.78
C ASP A 28 -6.86 -9.23 -1.34
N ASP A 29 -5.85 -9.07 -0.48
CA ASP A 29 -4.45 -9.19 -0.86
C ASP A 29 -4.10 -10.66 -1.13
N ALA A 30 -3.91 -11.01 -2.41
CA ALA A 30 -3.57 -12.37 -2.82
C ALA A 30 -2.18 -12.82 -2.31
N ASP A 31 -1.28 -11.88 -2.00
CA ASP A 31 0.06 -12.18 -1.46
C ASP A 31 0.03 -12.50 0.05
N PHE A 32 -1.00 -12.06 0.77
CA PHE A 32 -1.14 -12.27 2.22
C PHE A 32 -2.25 -13.26 2.61
N THR A 33 -3.12 -13.67 1.67
CA THR A 33 -4.09 -14.73 1.92
C THR A 33 -3.47 -16.11 1.66
N PRO A 34 -3.45 -17.04 2.64
CA PRO A 34 -2.92 -18.38 2.42
C PRO A 34 -3.70 -19.08 1.30
N ASP A 35 -2.94 -19.81 0.46
CA ASP A 35 -3.44 -20.64 -0.62
C ASP A 35 -4.56 -21.56 -0.10
N GLY A 36 -5.77 -21.42 -0.63
CA GLY A 36 -6.98 -22.11 -0.15
C GLY A 36 -8.07 -21.21 0.47
N SER A 37 -7.81 -19.93 0.73
CA SER A 37 -8.86 -18.99 1.17
C SER A 37 -9.71 -18.54 -0.03
N ASP A 38 -10.90 -19.12 -0.21
CA ASP A 38 -12.00 -18.72 -1.11
C ASP A 38 -11.58 -17.84 -2.32
N SER A 39 -10.75 -18.39 -3.21
CA SER A 39 -10.18 -17.67 -4.37
C SER A 39 -11.24 -17.07 -5.30
N GLU A 40 -12.48 -17.56 -5.24
CA GLU A 40 -13.60 -17.13 -6.07
C GLU A 40 -14.23 -15.80 -5.63
N ARG A 41 -13.96 -15.34 -4.40
CA ARG A 41 -14.46 -14.05 -3.87
C ARG A 41 -13.41 -12.94 -3.84
N ARG A 42 -12.18 -13.23 -4.26
CA ARG A 42 -11.06 -12.29 -4.22
C ARG A 42 -11.25 -11.20 -5.26
N ARG A 43 -11.29 -9.95 -4.82
CA ARG A 43 -11.34 -8.79 -5.72
C ARG A 43 -9.93 -8.30 -6.00
N THR A 44 -9.47 -8.49 -7.23
CA THR A 44 -8.22 -7.88 -7.72
C THR A 44 -8.42 -6.37 -7.95
N PRO A 45 -7.45 -5.52 -7.60
CA PRO A 45 -7.50 -4.10 -7.95
C PRO A 45 -7.51 -3.84 -9.46
N THR A 46 -8.14 -2.75 -9.87
CA THR A 46 -7.96 -2.18 -11.22
C THR A 46 -6.65 -1.39 -11.30
N PRO A 47 -6.13 -1.11 -12.52
CA PRO A 47 -4.95 -0.27 -12.70
C PRO A 47 -5.05 1.10 -12.02
N ASP A 48 -6.21 1.77 -12.10
CA ASP A 48 -6.44 3.06 -11.42
C ASP A 48 -6.36 2.94 -9.90
N GLN A 49 -6.86 1.84 -9.33
CA GLN A 49 -6.79 1.58 -7.89
C GLN A 49 -5.35 1.33 -7.44
N VAL A 50 -4.57 0.59 -8.22
CA VAL A 50 -3.13 0.42 -7.99
C VAL A 50 -2.41 1.77 -8.05
N TRP A 51 -2.69 2.56 -9.08
CA TRP A 51 -2.08 3.88 -9.24
C TRP A 51 -2.39 4.82 -8.08
N GLU A 52 -3.63 4.80 -7.55
CA GLU A 52 -3.98 5.56 -6.35
C GLU A 52 -3.17 5.13 -5.12
N LEU A 53 -3.01 3.82 -4.91
CA LEU A 53 -2.22 3.28 -3.79
C LEU A 53 -0.74 3.68 -3.91
N GLU A 54 -0.16 3.56 -5.11
CA GLU A 54 1.21 3.97 -5.37
C GLU A 54 1.40 5.47 -5.10
N ARG A 55 0.48 6.31 -5.56
CA ARG A 55 0.52 7.77 -5.35
C ARG A 55 0.52 8.12 -3.87
N ARG A 56 -0.35 7.49 -3.07
CA ARG A 56 -0.43 7.70 -1.62
C ARG A 56 0.83 7.20 -0.90
N THR A 57 1.35 6.04 -1.32
CA THR A 57 2.60 5.46 -0.79
C THR A 57 3.81 6.37 -1.04
N ARG A 58 3.91 6.95 -2.24
CA ARG A 58 4.98 7.89 -2.61
C ARG A 58 5.02 9.11 -1.68
N VAL A 59 3.86 9.68 -1.34
CA VAL A 59 3.78 10.79 -0.38
C VAL A 59 4.37 10.41 0.98
N VAL A 60 4.04 9.23 1.51
CA VAL A 60 4.57 8.73 2.80
C VAL A 60 6.10 8.55 2.75
N LEU A 61 6.62 8.09 1.60
CA LEU A 61 8.06 7.92 1.40
C LEU A 61 8.79 9.27 1.28
N GLY A 62 8.06 10.37 1.02
CA GLY A 62 8.63 11.68 0.71
C GLY A 62 9.01 11.84 -0.75
N GLN A 63 8.40 11.05 -1.63
CA GLN A 63 8.54 11.14 -3.08
C GLN A 63 7.43 12.01 -3.66
N ASP A 64 7.71 12.62 -4.81
CA ASP A 64 6.72 13.24 -5.65
C ASP A 64 5.65 12.19 -6.07
N PRO A 65 4.36 12.46 -5.84
CA PRO A 65 3.29 11.48 -6.05
C PRO A 65 3.15 11.05 -7.52
N ASP A 66 3.43 11.96 -8.45
CA ASP A 66 3.14 11.78 -9.87
C ASP A 66 4.35 11.19 -10.63
N THR A 67 5.56 11.51 -10.20
CA THR A 67 6.82 11.09 -10.84
C THR A 67 7.64 10.07 -10.04
N GLY A 68 7.34 9.88 -8.76
CA GLY A 68 8.06 8.97 -7.86
C GLY A 68 9.48 9.43 -7.48
N ARG A 69 9.86 10.67 -7.84
CA ARG A 69 11.19 11.23 -7.57
C ARG A 69 11.27 11.81 -6.16
N TYR A 70 12.42 11.68 -5.52
CA TYR A 70 12.68 12.42 -4.27
C TYR A 70 13.00 13.89 -4.60
N PRO A 71 12.58 14.84 -3.74
CA PRO A 71 13.03 16.22 -3.85
C PRO A 71 14.55 16.29 -3.69
N GLU A 72 15.19 17.09 -4.56
CA GLU A 72 16.63 17.38 -4.52
C GLU A 72 17.03 18.23 -3.31
#